data_AF-A0A351DV94-F1
#
_entry.id   AF-A0A351DV94-F1
#
_cell.length_a   1.000
_cell.length_b   1.000
_cell.length_c   1.000
_cell.angle_alpha   90.00
_cell.angle_beta   90.00
_cell.angle_gamma   90.00
#
_symmetry.space_group_name_H-M   'P 1'
#
loop_
_entity.id
_entity.type
_entity.pdbx_description
1 polymer ?
#
loop_
_entity_poly.entity_id
_entity_poly.type
_entity_poly.pdbx_seq_one_letter_code
_entity_poly.pdbx_strand_id
1 'polypeptide(L)'
;MRQVLALWVILLLPATSSAQSEQLYFFDSNVGSAFIEGFFEGWFPGASILGGIRQVSSNRFEINGKPRARIWEAELGFAAPAGATGKVGVGFLNEMTGGSTTLGVRLFPLHGYIQKAFGTRRCERDVSPRMKRRLEKRGRDRNNLRCSDWYFTFEVGGGGEWSFDSYSIVSVGHRMFFD
;
A
#
# COMPACT_ATOMS: atom_id res chain seq x y z
N MET A 1 -6.42 2.19 -40.02
CA MET A 1 -5.72 1.44 -38.93
C MET A 1 -5.65 2.29 -37.65
N ARG A 2 -6.78 2.61 -37.01
CA ARG A 2 -6.81 3.47 -35.80
C ARG A 2 -7.80 3.01 -34.72
N GLN A 3 -8.34 1.79 -34.84
CA GLN A 3 -9.39 1.29 -33.93
C GLN A 3 -9.08 -0.08 -33.28
N VAL A 4 -7.87 -0.63 -33.46
CA VAL A 4 -7.55 -1.99 -32.95
C VAL A 4 -6.87 -1.97 -31.56
N LEU A 5 -6.42 -0.81 -31.07
CA LEU A 5 -5.72 -0.71 -29.78
C LEU A 5 -6.64 -0.62 -28.56
N ALA A 6 -7.91 -0.24 -28.73
CA ALA A 6 -8.86 -0.15 -27.61
C ALA A 6 -9.33 -1.52 -27.09
N LEU A 7 -9.17 -2.60 -27.88
CA LEU A 7 -9.64 -3.94 -27.51
C LEU A 7 -8.72 -4.66 -26.52
N TRP A 8 -7.45 -4.27 -26.41
CA TRP A 8 -6.48 -4.93 -25.52
C TRP A 8 -6.49 -4.41 -24.07
N VAL A 9 -7.08 -3.23 -23.83
CA VAL A 9 -7.23 -2.68 -22.46
C VAL A 9 -8.39 -3.34 -21.71
N ILE A 10 -9.36 -3.92 -22.42
CA ILE A 10 -10.55 -4.56 -21.84
C ILE A 10 -10.26 -6.02 -21.42
N LEU A 11 -9.16 -6.62 -21.86
CA LEU A 11 -8.78 -8.01 -21.56
C LEU A 11 -8.00 -8.21 -20.26
N LEU A 12 -7.79 -7.16 -19.47
CA LEU A 12 -7.22 -7.23 -18.11
C LEU A 12 -8.26 -6.98 -17.00
N LEU A 13 -9.55 -7.02 -17.32
CA LEU A 13 -10.59 -7.22 -16.32
C LEU A 13 -10.45 -8.65 -15.80
N PRO A 14 -10.11 -8.87 -14.52
CA PRO A 14 -10.07 -10.21 -13.97
C PRO A 14 -11.48 -10.79 -14.10
N ALA A 15 -11.58 -11.90 -14.84
CA ALA A 15 -12.75 -12.76 -14.82
C ALA A 15 -13.16 -13.00 -13.37
N THR A 16 -14.43 -12.71 -13.08
CA THR A 16 -15.07 -12.87 -11.79
C THR A 16 -15.04 -14.32 -11.35
N SER A 17 -13.94 -14.73 -10.74
CA SER A 17 -13.95 -15.78 -9.74
C SER A 17 -14.30 -15.09 -8.43
N SER A 18 -15.38 -15.53 -7.79
CA SER A 18 -15.76 -15.14 -6.43
C SER A 18 -14.72 -15.64 -5.42
N ALA A 19 -13.51 -15.11 -5.50
CA ALA A 19 -12.52 -15.18 -4.45
C ALA A 19 -12.97 -14.15 -3.40
N GLN A 20 -13.29 -14.62 -2.20
CA GLN A 20 -13.70 -13.78 -1.07
C GLN A 20 -12.51 -12.89 -0.69
N SER A 21 -12.41 -11.73 -1.35
CA SER A 21 -11.39 -10.71 -1.11
C SER A 21 -11.71 -10.00 0.20
N GLU A 22 -10.77 -10.02 1.15
CA GLU A 22 -10.88 -9.23 2.35
C GLU A 22 -10.48 -7.79 2.03
N GLN A 23 -11.41 -6.86 2.20
CA GLN A 23 -11.15 -5.44 2.05
C GLN A 23 -10.86 -4.80 3.40
N LEU A 24 -9.75 -4.07 3.49
CA LEU A 24 -9.30 -3.33 4.65
C LEU A 24 -9.17 -1.86 4.29
N TYR A 25 -9.63 -0.98 5.16
CA TYR A 25 -9.40 0.46 5.05
C TYR A 25 -8.22 0.85 5.92
N PHE A 26 -7.45 1.85 5.49
CA PHE A 26 -6.32 2.32 6.26
C PHE A 26 -6.04 3.81 6.06
N PHE A 27 -5.44 4.39 7.09
CA PHE A 27 -4.77 5.67 7.03
C PHE A 27 -3.27 5.45 7.03
N ASP A 28 -2.59 6.21 6.19
CA ASP A 28 -1.16 6.15 6.01
C ASP A 28 -0.56 7.52 6.30
N SER A 29 0.46 7.56 7.13
CA SER A 29 1.25 8.76 7.42
C SER A 29 2.70 8.46 7.12
N ASN A 30 3.35 9.30 6.33
CA ASN A 30 4.76 9.13 6.02
C ASN A 30 5.54 10.43 6.14
N VAL A 31 6.83 10.25 6.40
CA VAL A 31 7.84 11.30 6.40
C VAL A 31 9.05 10.77 5.67
N GLY A 32 9.67 11.62 4.88
CA GLY A 32 10.76 11.21 4.02
C GLY A 32 11.52 12.38 3.43
N SER A 33 12.36 12.06 2.46
CA SER A 33 13.11 13.05 1.71
C SER A 33 13.11 12.66 0.24
N ALA A 34 12.93 13.66 -0.60
CA ALA A 34 13.02 13.55 -2.06
C ALA A 34 14.37 14.11 -2.50
N PHE A 35 15.06 13.40 -3.40
CA PHE A 35 16.22 13.92 -4.09
C PHE A 35 15.76 14.62 -5.37
N ILE A 36 15.99 15.92 -5.43
CA ILE A 36 15.56 16.82 -6.51
C ILE A 36 16.83 17.40 -7.15
N GLU A 37 16.90 17.37 -8.48
CA GLU A 37 17.89 18.16 -9.23
C GLU A 37 17.13 19.24 -9.99
N GLY A 38 17.45 20.52 -9.74
CA GLY A 38 16.67 21.65 -10.25
C GLY A 38 16.80 22.90 -9.37
N PHE A 39 15.68 23.59 -9.11
CA PHE A 39 15.66 24.87 -8.36
C PHE A 39 16.11 24.74 -6.89
N PHE A 40 15.94 23.56 -6.30
CA PHE A 40 16.49 23.16 -5.00
C PHE A 40 17.35 21.91 -5.23
N GLU A 41 18.66 22.07 -5.32
CA GLU A 41 19.58 20.95 -5.50
C GLU A 41 19.77 20.20 -4.17
N GLY A 42 19.42 18.91 -4.16
CA GLY A 42 19.69 18.01 -3.04
C GLY A 42 18.45 17.38 -2.41
N TRP A 43 18.57 17.05 -1.12
CA TRP A 43 17.55 16.34 -0.35
C TRP A 43 16.53 17.32 0.24
N PHE A 44 15.27 17.19 -0.18
CA PHE A 44 14.17 18.01 0.30
C PHE A 44 13.21 17.19 1.17
N PRO A 45 12.95 17.62 2.43
CA PRO A 45 12.06 16.88 3.32
C PRO A 45 10.62 16.96 2.84
N GLY A 46 9.88 15.87 3.02
CA GLY A 46 8.48 15.76 2.66
C GLY A 46 7.70 14.93 3.68
N ALA A 47 6.40 15.16 3.72
CA ALA A 47 5.47 14.39 4.54
C ALA A 47 4.16 14.24 3.80
N SER A 48 3.47 13.12 3.98
CA SER A 48 2.14 12.92 3.41
C SER A 48 1.23 12.10 4.31
N ILE A 49 -0.07 12.33 4.12
CA ILE A 49 -1.13 11.60 4.78
C ILE A 49 -2.08 11.11 3.69
N LEU A 50 -2.32 9.80 3.64
CA LEU A 50 -3.16 9.15 2.65
C LEU A 50 -4.25 8.31 3.32
N GLY A 51 -5.43 8.28 2.71
CA GLY A 51 -6.44 7.26 2.96
C GLY A 51 -6.39 6.21 1.86
N GLY A 52 -6.52 4.94 2.23
CA GLY A 52 -6.39 3.85 1.26
C GLY A 52 -7.28 2.65 1.52
N ILE A 53 -7.41 1.86 0.47
CA ILE A 53 -8.06 0.55 0.48
C ILE A 53 -7.04 -0.52 0.12
N ARG A 54 -7.05 -1.61 0.88
CA ARG A 54 -6.25 -2.81 0.63
C ARG A 54 -7.20 -3.98 0.44
N GLN A 55 -7.07 -4.66 -0.68
CA GLN A 55 -7.76 -5.91 -0.97
C GLN A 55 -6.79 -7.07 -0.81
N VAL A 56 -7.08 -8.00 0.09
CA VAL A 56 -6.31 -9.22 0.33
C VAL A 56 -7.05 -10.38 -0.31
N SER A 57 -6.42 -11.00 -1.30
CA SER A 57 -7.00 -12.17 -1.97
C SER A 57 -7.14 -13.34 -1.00
N SER A 58 -8.24 -14.08 -1.06
CA SER A 58 -8.41 -15.37 -0.35
C SER A 58 -7.43 -16.44 -0.86
N ASN A 59 -6.92 -16.30 -2.08
CA ASN A 59 -6.06 -17.31 -2.68
C ASN A 59 -4.68 -17.27 -2.04
N ARG A 60 -4.43 -18.26 -1.18
CA ARG A 60 -3.14 -18.50 -0.54
C ARG A 60 -2.23 -19.24 -1.51
N PHE A 61 -0.98 -18.81 -1.56
CA PHE A 61 0.07 -19.52 -2.28
C PHE A 61 1.32 -19.52 -1.43
N GLU A 62 2.23 -20.44 -1.71
CA GLU A 62 3.43 -20.63 -0.90
C GLU A 62 4.66 -20.12 -1.65
N ILE A 63 5.51 -19.36 -0.96
CA ILE A 63 6.85 -19.00 -1.44
C ILE A 63 7.84 -19.37 -0.35
N ASN A 64 8.80 -20.24 -0.67
CA ASN A 64 9.87 -20.69 0.24
C ASN A 64 9.34 -21.24 1.57
N GLY A 65 8.34 -22.14 1.55
CA GLY A 65 7.81 -22.73 2.78
C GLY A 65 6.84 -21.84 3.57
N LYS A 66 6.49 -20.65 3.05
CA LYS A 66 5.72 -19.64 3.80
C LYS A 66 4.43 -19.25 3.09
N PRO A 67 3.28 -19.26 3.78
CA PRO A 67 2.00 -18.88 3.20
C PRO A 67 1.99 -17.38 2.89
N ARG A 68 1.56 -17.06 1.67
CA ARG A 68 1.42 -15.71 1.14
C ARG A 68 0.02 -15.47 0.61
N ALA A 69 -0.47 -14.25 0.81
CA ALA A 69 -1.67 -13.76 0.16
C ALA A 69 -1.32 -12.62 -0.80
N ARG A 70 -1.99 -12.54 -1.95
CA ARG A 70 -1.81 -11.42 -2.88
C ARG A 70 -2.57 -10.20 -2.35
N ILE A 71 -1.97 -9.02 -2.46
CA ILE A 71 -2.60 -7.76 -2.06
C ILE A 71 -2.68 -6.79 -3.24
N TRP A 72 -3.74 -6.01 -3.24
CA TRP A 72 -3.98 -4.87 -4.13
C TRP A 72 -4.26 -3.65 -3.26
N GLU A 73 -3.66 -2.52 -3.61
CA GLU A 73 -3.75 -1.29 -2.83
C GLU A 73 -4.03 -0.10 -3.73
N ALA A 74 -4.87 0.79 -3.24
CA ALA A 74 -5.11 2.11 -3.81
C ALA A 74 -5.18 3.14 -2.69
N GLU A 75 -4.47 4.24 -2.85
CA GLU A 75 -4.30 5.30 -1.85
C GLU A 75 -4.48 6.67 -2.49
N LEU A 76 -5.08 7.60 -1.77
CA LEU A 76 -5.24 8.99 -2.16
C LEU A 76 -5.10 9.90 -0.93
N GLY A 77 -4.44 11.04 -1.08
CA GLY A 77 -4.36 12.01 -0.01
C GLY A 77 -3.52 13.22 -0.36
N PHE A 78 -2.91 13.79 0.67
CA PHE A 78 -2.14 15.02 0.58
C PHE A 78 -0.67 14.77 0.87
N ALA A 79 0.21 15.32 0.04
CA ALA A 79 1.66 15.24 0.20
C ALA A 79 2.26 16.63 0.11
N ALA A 80 3.00 17.04 1.13
CA ALA A 80 3.84 18.24 1.05
C ALA A 80 5.19 17.88 0.41
N PRO A 81 5.68 18.65 -0.58
CA PRO A 81 5.14 19.93 -1.07
C PRO A 81 4.13 19.84 -2.24
N ALA A 82 3.93 18.66 -2.86
CA ALA A 82 3.14 18.49 -4.09
C ALA A 82 1.63 18.84 -3.98
N GLY A 83 1.10 19.01 -2.77
CA GLY A 83 -0.31 19.23 -2.49
C GLY A 83 -1.08 17.91 -2.43
N ALA A 84 -1.25 17.24 -3.56
CA ALA A 84 -1.99 15.98 -3.66
C ALA A 84 -1.08 14.79 -3.98
N THR A 85 -1.51 13.59 -3.63
CA THR A 85 -0.84 12.36 -4.06
C THR A 85 -1.80 11.18 -4.17
N GLY A 86 -1.49 10.24 -5.04
CA GLY A 86 -2.22 8.97 -5.13
C GLY A 86 -1.31 7.83 -5.55
N LYS A 87 -1.52 6.64 -4.97
CA LYS A 87 -0.73 5.43 -5.24
C LYS A 87 -1.62 4.27 -5.58
N VAL A 88 -1.16 3.40 -6.47
CA VAL A 88 -1.76 2.10 -6.73
C VAL A 88 -0.66 1.04 -6.77
N GLY A 89 -0.91 -0.12 -6.19
CA GLY A 89 0.12 -1.14 -6.07
C GLY A 89 -0.42 -2.55 -5.90
N VAL A 90 0.45 -3.50 -6.18
CA VAL A 90 0.24 -4.94 -5.99
C VAL A 90 1.37 -5.51 -5.17
N GLY A 91 1.08 -6.55 -4.39
CA GLY A 91 2.09 -7.11 -3.52
C GLY A 91 1.75 -8.46 -2.95
N PHE A 92 2.54 -8.82 -1.94
CA PHE A 92 2.42 -10.07 -1.22
C PHE A 92 2.46 -9.83 0.29
N LEU A 93 1.54 -10.48 0.97
CA LEU A 93 1.40 -10.50 2.42
C LEU A 93 2.01 -11.78 2.97
N ASN A 94 2.87 -11.70 3.98
CA ASN A 94 3.25 -12.84 4.79
C ASN A 94 2.29 -12.94 5.98
N GLU A 95 1.47 -13.97 6.02
CA GLU A 95 0.47 -14.14 7.08
C GLU A 95 1.09 -14.53 8.41
N MET A 96 2.19 -15.29 8.38
CA MET A 96 2.88 -15.70 9.60
C MET A 96 3.52 -14.52 10.33
N THR A 97 4.11 -13.58 9.60
CA THR A 97 4.87 -12.47 10.19
C THR A 97 4.12 -11.14 10.20
N GLY A 98 2.99 -11.05 9.50
CA GLY A 98 2.30 -9.79 9.29
C GLY A 98 2.95 -8.87 8.25
N GLY A 99 4.18 -9.13 7.83
CA GLY A 99 4.91 -8.25 6.91
C GLY A 99 4.36 -8.29 5.48
N SER A 100 4.48 -7.19 4.74
CA SER A 100 4.06 -7.12 3.34
C SER A 100 5.14 -6.50 2.46
N THR A 101 5.20 -6.91 1.21
CA THR A 101 6.00 -6.23 0.18
C THR A 101 5.06 -5.83 -0.95
N THR A 102 5.12 -4.57 -1.34
CA THR A 102 4.26 -3.95 -2.35
C THR A 102 5.12 -3.25 -3.39
N LEU A 103 4.77 -3.43 -4.66
CA LEU A 103 5.32 -2.69 -5.78
C LEU A 103 4.16 -1.97 -6.46
N GLY A 104 4.39 -0.74 -6.90
CA GLY A 104 3.34 0.03 -7.53
C GLY A 104 3.84 1.29 -8.19
N VAL A 105 2.87 2.11 -8.57
CA VAL A 105 3.09 3.44 -9.13
C VAL A 105 2.33 4.47 -8.30
N ARG A 106 3.01 5.55 -7.98
CA ARG A 106 2.38 6.79 -7.54
C ARG A 106 1.97 7.53 -8.80
N LEU A 107 0.68 7.86 -8.92
CA LEU A 107 0.13 8.57 -10.07
C LEU A 107 0.58 10.04 -10.08
N PHE A 108 0.72 10.64 -8.89
CA PHE A 108 1.21 12.00 -8.72
C PHE A 108 1.86 12.19 -7.33
N PRO A 109 3.06 12.77 -7.23
CA PRO A 109 4.07 12.87 -8.29
C PRO A 109 4.43 11.49 -8.85
N LEU A 110 4.59 11.37 -10.17
CA LEU A 110 4.76 10.11 -10.89
C LEU A 110 6.06 9.40 -10.50
N HIS A 111 5.95 8.31 -9.74
CA HIS A 111 7.08 7.48 -9.30
C HIS A 111 6.72 6.00 -9.32
N GLY A 112 7.66 5.13 -9.68
CA GLY A 112 7.59 3.71 -9.34
C GLY A 112 8.05 3.53 -7.89
N TYR A 113 7.39 2.68 -7.11
CA TYR A 113 7.77 2.44 -5.72
C TYR A 113 7.85 0.97 -5.35
N ILE A 114 8.75 0.68 -4.41
CA ILE A 114 8.76 -0.55 -3.63
C ILE A 114 8.61 -0.20 -2.16
N GLN A 115 7.65 -0.84 -1.51
CA GLN A 115 7.33 -0.65 -0.10
C GLN A 115 7.45 -1.97 0.64
N LYS A 116 8.11 -1.94 1.79
CA LYS A 116 8.24 -3.09 2.68
C LYS A 116 7.71 -2.75 4.05
N ALA A 117 6.65 -3.43 4.45
CA ALA A 117 5.96 -3.24 5.71
C ALA A 117 6.24 -4.37 6.70
N PHE A 118 6.26 -3.99 7.97
CA PHE A 118 6.50 -4.83 9.13
C PHE A 118 5.28 -4.72 10.04
N GLY A 119 4.61 -5.86 10.24
CA GLY A 119 3.40 -5.93 11.05
C GLY A 119 3.69 -5.63 12.52
N THR A 120 2.90 -4.74 13.13
CA THR A 120 2.97 -4.51 14.58
C THR A 120 1.89 -5.33 15.29
N ARG A 121 2.24 -6.04 16.36
CA ARG A 121 1.31 -6.90 17.13
C ARG A 121 0.40 -6.13 18.10
N ARG A 122 0.34 -4.80 18.00
CA ARG A 122 -0.21 -3.93 19.08
C ARG A 122 -1.68 -4.24 19.42
N CYS A 123 -2.47 -4.74 18.46
CA CYS A 123 -3.87 -5.08 18.71
C CYS A 123 -4.17 -6.53 19.07
N GLU A 124 -3.22 -7.44 18.95
CA GLU A 124 -3.44 -8.81 19.41
C GLU A 124 -3.61 -8.84 20.93
N ARG A 125 -2.90 -7.95 21.65
CA ARG A 125 -2.89 -7.89 23.13
C ARG A 125 -4.12 -7.21 23.74
N ASP A 126 -4.60 -6.09 23.18
CA ASP A 126 -5.55 -5.18 23.86
C ASP A 126 -6.98 -5.19 23.28
N VAL A 127 -7.49 -6.35 22.88
CA VAL A 127 -8.87 -6.48 22.37
C VAL A 127 -9.88 -6.50 23.52
N SER A 128 -10.78 -5.51 23.57
CA SER A 128 -11.87 -5.50 24.56
C SER A 128 -12.78 -6.73 24.43
N PRO A 129 -13.41 -7.22 25.53
CA PRO A 129 -14.32 -8.37 25.49
C PRO A 129 -15.49 -8.21 24.51
N ARG A 130 -15.96 -6.97 24.31
CA ARG A 130 -17.02 -6.66 23.33
C ARG A 130 -16.55 -6.86 21.89
N MET A 131 -15.31 -6.47 21.58
CA MET A 131 -14.73 -6.63 20.25
C MET A 131 -14.42 -8.11 19.96
N LYS A 132 -13.94 -8.88 20.95
CA LYS A 132 -13.74 -10.34 20.81
C LYS A 132 -15.04 -11.05 20.41
N ARG A 133 -16.15 -10.77 21.11
CA ARG A 133 -17.47 -11.33 20.76
C ARG A 133 -17.94 -10.94 19.36
N ARG A 134 -17.56 -9.76 18.85
CA ARG A 134 -17.88 -9.35 17.46
C ARG A 134 -17.03 -10.11 16.45
N LEU A 135 -15.76 -10.33 16.74
CA LEU A 135 -14.85 -11.09 15.89
C LEU A 135 -15.24 -12.56 15.81
N GLU A 136 -15.55 -13.18 16.96
CA GLU A 136 -16.06 -14.55 17.03
C GLU A 136 -17.35 -14.72 16.20
N LYS A 137 -18.29 -13.77 16.28
CA LYS A 137 -19.50 -13.75 15.45
C LYS A 137 -19.22 -13.62 13.95
N ARG A 138 -18.09 -13.03 13.58
CA ARG A 138 -17.63 -12.89 12.19
C ARG A 138 -16.70 -14.05 11.77
N GLY A 139 -16.49 -15.05 12.63
CA GLY A 139 -15.53 -16.15 12.38
C GLY A 139 -14.07 -15.69 12.33
N ARG A 140 -13.74 -14.53 12.90
CA ARG A 140 -12.38 -13.97 12.93
C ARG A 140 -11.73 -14.24 14.28
N ASP A 141 -10.47 -14.69 14.26
CA ASP A 141 -9.65 -14.89 15.47
C ASP A 141 -8.83 -13.63 15.80
N ARG A 142 -8.45 -13.45 17.08
CA ARG A 142 -7.64 -12.33 17.60
C ARG A 142 -6.33 -12.15 16.85
N ASN A 143 -5.75 -13.26 16.39
CA ASN A 143 -4.47 -13.29 15.67
C ASN A 143 -4.55 -12.61 14.30
N ASN A 144 -5.75 -12.34 13.80
CA ASN A 144 -6.00 -11.75 12.48
C ASN A 144 -6.21 -10.22 12.52
N LEU A 145 -6.15 -9.59 13.70
CA LEU A 145 -6.31 -8.15 13.85
C LEU A 145 -5.02 -7.41 13.48
N ARG A 146 -4.90 -7.05 12.20
CA ARG A 146 -3.92 -6.05 11.75
C ARG A 146 -4.40 -4.69 12.19
N CYS A 147 -3.65 -4.04 13.08
CA CYS A 147 -3.98 -2.68 13.50
C CYS A 147 -3.03 -1.64 12.95
N SER A 148 -1.76 -1.97 12.84
CA SER A 148 -0.84 -1.07 12.18
C SER A 148 0.41 -1.76 11.67
N ASP A 149 0.99 -1.18 10.64
CA ASP A 149 2.26 -1.59 10.07
C ASP A 149 3.20 -0.38 10.02
N TRP A 150 4.47 -0.58 10.37
CA TRP A 150 5.53 0.36 9.97
C TRP A 150 6.10 -0.08 8.64
N TYR A 151 6.48 0.85 7.78
CA TYR A 151 7.06 0.49 6.49
C TYR A 151 8.15 1.46 6.06
N PHE A 152 8.98 0.96 5.16
CA PHE A 152 9.96 1.75 4.42
C PHE A 152 9.61 1.70 2.94
N THR A 153 9.73 2.83 2.27
CA THR A 153 9.45 2.95 0.85
C THR A 153 10.61 3.62 0.14
N PHE A 154 10.99 3.03 -0.99
CA PHE A 154 11.91 3.61 -1.96
C PHE A 154 11.15 3.84 -3.25
N GLU A 155 11.24 5.05 -3.78
CA GLU A 155 10.53 5.49 -4.97
C GLU A 155 11.51 6.10 -5.97
N VAL A 156 11.29 5.87 -7.26
CA VAL A 156 12.11 6.37 -8.36
C VAL A 156 11.22 7.08 -9.38
N GLY A 157 11.60 8.31 -9.71
CA GLY A 157 10.91 9.22 -10.62
C GLY A 157 11.77 9.57 -11.83
N GLY A 158 11.17 10.30 -12.78
CA GLY A 158 11.85 10.70 -14.02
C GLY A 158 12.61 12.02 -13.94
N GLY A 159 12.54 12.75 -12.82
CA GLY A 159 13.14 14.08 -12.66
C GLY A 159 12.48 15.18 -13.51
N GLY A 160 11.24 14.99 -13.98
CA GLY A 160 10.48 15.99 -14.73
C GLY A 160 9.27 16.51 -13.97
N GLU A 161 8.49 17.39 -14.59
CA GLU A 161 7.32 18.03 -13.98
C GLU A 161 6.32 17.02 -13.38
N TRP A 162 6.10 15.89 -14.06
CA TRP A 162 5.21 14.83 -13.58
C TRP A 162 5.70 14.18 -12.29
N SER A 163 7.01 14.11 -12.07
CA SER A 163 7.62 13.64 -10.83
C SER A 163 7.95 14.79 -9.87
N PHE A 164 7.43 16.00 -10.10
CA PHE A 164 7.72 17.18 -9.28
C PHE A 164 9.24 17.42 -9.14
N ASP A 165 9.97 17.21 -10.25
CA ASP A 165 11.43 17.31 -10.37
C ASP A 165 12.24 16.36 -9.46
N SER A 166 11.58 15.43 -8.76
CA SER A 166 12.29 14.44 -7.94
C SER A 166 12.67 13.19 -8.74
N TYR A 167 13.90 12.72 -8.50
CA TYR A 167 14.45 11.48 -9.07
C TYR A 167 14.25 10.30 -8.15
N SER A 168 14.33 10.52 -6.84
CA SER A 168 14.10 9.46 -5.87
C SER A 168 13.45 9.99 -4.60
N ILE A 169 12.69 9.15 -3.92
CA ILE A 169 12.09 9.45 -2.63
C ILE A 169 12.36 8.28 -1.70
N VAL A 170 12.86 8.58 -0.51
CA VAL A 170 13.02 7.62 0.58
C VAL A 170 12.14 8.05 1.72
N SER A 171 11.28 7.15 2.21
CA SER A 171 10.36 7.47 3.29
C SER A 171 10.17 6.32 4.27
N VAL A 172 9.81 6.70 5.49
CA VAL A 172 9.30 5.82 6.53
C VAL A 172 7.88 6.22 6.81
N GLY A 173 7.00 5.24 6.95
CA GLY A 173 5.60 5.52 7.23
C GLY A 173 4.99 4.55 8.24
N HIS A 174 3.88 5.00 8.79
CA HIS A 174 3.03 4.26 9.69
C HIS A 174 1.63 4.20 9.11
N ARG A 175 1.13 2.97 9.01
CA ARG A 175 -0.19 2.66 8.49
C ARG A 175 -1.06 2.15 9.62
N MET A 176 -2.26 2.69 9.76
CA MET A 176 -3.28 2.25 10.71
C MET A 176 -4.48 1.68 9.97
N PHE A 177 -4.87 0.45 10.27
CA PHE A 177 -6.04 -0.20 9.66
C PHE A 177 -7.29 -0.02 10.50
N PHE A 178 -8.44 0.06 9.84
CA PHE A 178 -9.75 0.13 10.48
C PHE A 178 -10.80 -0.64 9.68
N ASP A 179 -11.84 -1.08 10.39
CA ASP A 179 -13.01 -1.81 9.89
C ASP A 179 -14.15 -0.86 9.52
#